data_AF-B2VS09-F1
#
_entry.id   AF-B2VS09-F1
#
_cell.length_a   1.000
_cell.length_b   1.000
_cell.length_c   1.000
_cell.angle_alpha   90.00
_cell.angle_beta   90.00
_cell.angle_gamma   90.00
#
_symmetry.space_group_name_H-M   'P 1'
#
loop_
_entity.id
_entity.type
_entity.pdbx_description
1 polymer ?
#
loop_
_entity_poly.entity_id
_entity_poly.type
_entity_poly.pdbx_seq_one_letter_code
_entity_poly.pdbx_strand_id
1 'polypeptide(L)'
;MNAFQPTVTRETKAPEAPEPAPKIEIPRPPKPTFTTQKLSKEADLRGAMKQWVGSFTDEAPYGEDVTALVKYLHNVVLEERNLSKAVNVVKWIDYLIGDEADNKESFAQREWENALVLIKNGVLKAARARGLGRVSFD
;
A
#
# COMPACT_ATOMS: atom_id res chain seq x y z
N MET A 1 -57.93 -21.79 -64.94
CA MET A 1 -57.45 -22.22 -63.61
C MET A 1 -56.12 -21.52 -63.35
N ASN A 2 -56.05 -20.61 -62.39
CA ASN A 2 -55.01 -20.56 -61.36
C ASN A 2 -55.19 -19.32 -60.49
N ALA A 3 -55.25 -19.59 -59.18
CA ALA A 3 -55.60 -18.66 -58.12
C ALA A 3 -54.38 -17.86 -57.65
N PHE A 4 -54.58 -16.56 -57.41
CA PHE A 4 -53.65 -15.74 -56.65
C PHE A 4 -53.83 -16.03 -55.15
N GLN A 5 -52.74 -16.38 -54.47
CA GLN A 5 -52.65 -16.42 -53.00
C GLN A 5 -51.58 -15.42 -52.57
N PRO A 6 -51.87 -14.44 -51.69
CA PRO A 6 -50.84 -13.60 -51.10
C PRO A 6 -50.28 -14.31 -49.85
N THR A 7 -48.97 -14.54 -49.82
CA THR A 7 -48.26 -15.02 -48.63
C THR A 7 -48.03 -13.85 -47.68
N VAL A 8 -48.65 -13.87 -46.50
CA VAL A 8 -48.35 -12.94 -45.40
C VAL A 8 -47.20 -13.52 -44.58
N THR A 9 -46.01 -12.95 -44.72
CA THR A 9 -44.85 -13.28 -43.87
C THR A 9 -44.96 -12.45 -42.59
N ARG A 10 -45.33 -13.08 -41.47
CA ARG A 10 -45.28 -12.43 -40.15
C ARG A 10 -43.89 -12.65 -39.56
N GLU A 11 -43.05 -11.61 -39.57
CA GLU A 11 -41.80 -11.63 -38.80
C GLU A 11 -42.13 -11.55 -37.30
N THR A 12 -41.74 -12.59 -36.57
CA THR A 12 -41.82 -12.64 -35.12
C THR A 12 -40.60 -11.90 -34.56
N LYS A 13 -40.78 -10.67 -34.07
CA LYS A 13 -39.74 -9.90 -33.40
C LYS A 13 -39.32 -10.63 -32.11
N ALA A 14 -38.07 -11.07 -32.02
CA ALA A 14 -37.52 -11.67 -30.80
C ALA A 14 -37.54 -10.66 -29.64
N PRO A 15 -37.74 -11.10 -28.38
CA PRO A 15 -37.76 -10.18 -27.24
C PRO A 15 -36.39 -9.51 -27.07
N GLU A 16 -36.41 -8.19 -27.04
CA GLU A 16 -35.25 -7.32 -26.88
C GLU A 16 -34.64 -7.54 -25.49
N ALA A 17 -33.34 -7.84 -25.44
CA ALA A 17 -32.63 -8.06 -24.19
C ALA A 17 -32.67 -6.76 -23.34
N PRO A 18 -32.89 -6.84 -22.02
CA PRO A 18 -32.98 -5.66 -21.18
C PRO A 18 -31.66 -4.86 -21.24
N GLU A 19 -31.79 -3.53 -21.44
CA GLU A 19 -30.65 -2.63 -21.50
C GLU A 19 -29.78 -2.75 -20.22
N PRO A 20 -28.44 -2.74 -20.36
CA PRO A 20 -27.56 -2.84 -19.21
C PRO A 20 -27.75 -1.64 -18.28
N ALA A 21 -27.88 -1.92 -16.98
CA ALA A 21 -28.09 -0.89 -15.97
C ALA A 21 -26.95 0.15 -15.96
N PRO A 22 -27.26 1.44 -15.72
CA PRO A 22 -26.26 2.49 -15.65
C PRO A 22 -25.26 2.23 -14.53
N LYS A 23 -23.96 2.30 -14.89
CA LYS A 23 -22.84 2.05 -13.98
C LYS A 23 -22.40 3.37 -13.36
N ILE A 24 -22.47 3.47 -12.03
CA ILE A 24 -22.00 4.65 -11.29
C ILE A 24 -20.55 4.39 -10.87
N GLU A 25 -19.63 5.26 -11.30
CA GLU A 25 -18.24 5.22 -10.84
C GLU A 25 -18.11 5.98 -9.51
N ILE A 26 -17.82 5.25 -8.43
CA ILE A 26 -17.55 5.85 -7.13
C ILE A 26 -16.03 6.14 -7.04
N PRO A 27 -15.62 7.40 -6.85
CA PRO A 27 -14.20 7.73 -6.73
C PRO A 27 -13.60 7.06 -5.50
N ARG A 28 -12.43 6.42 -5.68
CA ARG A 28 -11.71 5.80 -4.56
C ARG A 28 -11.12 6.87 -3.64
N PRO A 29 -11.12 6.65 -2.31
CA PRO A 29 -10.43 7.53 -1.38
C PRO A 29 -8.95 7.71 -1.78
N PRO A 30 -8.37 8.91 -1.56
CA PRO A 30 -6.97 9.14 -1.84
C PRO A 30 -6.09 8.23 -1.00
N LYS A 31 -5.01 7.73 -1.58
CA LYS A 31 -4.02 6.93 -0.85
C LYS A 31 -3.06 7.86 -0.10
N PRO A 32 -2.61 7.47 1.11
CA PRO A 32 -1.53 8.18 1.76
C PRO A 32 -0.28 8.14 0.88
N THR A 33 0.49 9.22 0.93
CA THR A 33 1.71 9.38 0.15
C THR A 33 2.89 9.55 1.07
N PHE A 34 4.00 8.89 0.72
CA PHE A 34 5.26 8.99 1.42
C PHE A 34 6.20 9.76 0.49
N THR A 35 6.77 10.86 0.95
CA THR A 35 7.61 11.80 0.17
C THR A 35 6.86 12.71 -0.81
N THR A 36 7.53 13.80 -1.21
CA THR A 36 7.11 14.74 -2.25
C THR A 36 6.86 14.07 -3.60
N GLN A 37 7.48 12.91 -3.85
CA GLN A 37 7.29 12.09 -5.05
C GLN A 37 6.01 11.24 -5.02
N LYS A 38 5.21 11.36 -3.96
CA LYS A 38 3.92 10.68 -3.80
C LYS A 38 3.99 9.15 -3.92
N LEU A 39 5.06 8.56 -3.39
CA LEU A 39 5.26 7.12 -3.45
C LEU A 39 4.18 6.39 -2.66
N SER A 40 3.60 5.37 -3.28
CA SER A 40 2.52 4.56 -2.69
C SER A 40 2.61 3.06 -3.04
N LYS A 41 3.40 2.65 -4.02
CA LYS A 41 3.62 1.22 -4.32
C LYS A 41 4.69 0.65 -3.40
N GLU A 42 4.51 -0.59 -2.96
CA GLU A 42 5.43 -1.24 -2.01
C GLU A 42 6.86 -1.34 -2.55
N ALA A 43 7.04 -1.66 -3.85
CA ALA A 43 8.36 -1.73 -4.47
C ALA A 43 9.10 -0.38 -4.41
N ASP A 44 8.40 0.72 -4.74
CA ASP A 44 8.97 2.07 -4.70
C ASP A 44 9.36 2.46 -3.27
N LEU A 45 8.54 2.09 -2.28
CA LEU A 45 8.86 2.30 -0.86
C LEU A 45 10.12 1.54 -0.45
N ARG A 46 10.26 0.28 -0.84
CA ARG A 46 11.47 -0.50 -0.54
C ARG A 46 12.72 0.12 -1.15
N GLY A 47 12.64 0.59 -2.39
CA GLY A 47 13.72 1.33 -3.04
C GLY A 47 14.10 2.60 -2.28
N ALA A 48 13.11 3.40 -1.89
CA ALA A 48 13.33 4.61 -1.11
C ALA A 48 13.96 4.32 0.27
N MET A 49 13.55 3.24 0.95
CA MET A 49 14.13 2.84 2.24
C MET A 49 15.57 2.35 2.10
N LYS A 50 15.88 1.59 1.04
CA LYS A 50 17.26 1.18 0.76
C LYS A 50 18.16 2.39 0.54
N GLN A 51 17.70 3.37 -0.24
CA GLN A 51 18.44 4.59 -0.46
C GLN A 51 18.62 5.39 0.84
N TRP A 52 17.56 5.53 1.64
CA TRP A 52 17.62 6.29 2.88
C TRP A 52 18.58 5.66 3.90
N VAL A 53 18.41 4.37 4.23
CA VAL A 53 19.30 3.67 5.17
C VAL A 53 20.75 3.70 4.66
N GLY A 54 20.97 3.40 3.37
CA GLY A 54 22.30 3.39 2.76
C GLY A 54 22.98 4.76 2.67
N SER A 55 22.22 5.87 2.67
CA SER A 55 22.77 7.23 2.61
C SER A 55 23.20 7.76 3.99
N PHE A 56 22.73 7.14 5.06
CA PHE A 56 22.96 7.57 6.44
C PHE A 56 23.47 6.41 7.29
N THR A 57 24.40 5.62 6.75
CA THR A 57 24.93 4.46 7.49
C THR A 57 25.82 4.90 8.64
N ASP A 58 26.58 5.98 8.46
CA ASP A 58 27.51 6.50 9.45
C ASP A 58 26.88 7.55 10.37
N GLU A 59 25.58 7.83 10.18
CA GLU A 59 24.80 8.84 10.91
C GLU A 59 23.50 8.23 11.45
N ALA A 60 22.96 8.83 12.51
CA ALA A 60 21.63 8.46 13.00
C ALA A 60 20.54 8.98 12.03
N PRO A 61 19.39 8.30 11.90
CA PRO A 61 18.28 8.82 11.11
C PRO A 61 17.73 10.10 11.74
N TYR A 62 17.39 11.09 10.92
CA TYR A 62 16.75 12.30 11.43
C TYR A 62 15.38 11.98 12.04
N GLY A 63 15.12 12.48 13.25
CA GLY A 63 13.88 12.19 13.96
C GLY A 63 12.61 12.65 13.22
N GLU A 64 12.72 13.69 12.40
CA GLU A 64 11.63 14.17 11.54
C GLU A 64 11.25 13.15 10.47
N ASP A 65 12.24 12.52 9.83
CA ASP A 65 12.02 11.49 8.81
C ASP A 65 11.41 10.23 9.42
N VAL A 66 11.90 9.81 10.59
CA VAL A 66 11.32 8.69 11.36
C VAL A 66 9.86 8.99 11.69
N THR A 67 9.57 10.20 12.15
CA THR A 67 8.20 10.63 12.49
C THR A 67 7.29 10.65 11.26
N ALA A 68 7.79 11.15 10.13
CA ALA A 68 7.07 11.16 8.86
C ALA A 68 6.75 9.73 8.38
N LEU A 69 7.70 8.80 8.49
CA LEU A 69 7.50 7.39 8.16
C LEU A 69 6.49 6.71 9.09
N VAL A 70 6.57 6.93 10.40
CA VAL A 70 5.58 6.46 11.37
C VAL A 70 4.18 6.92 10.99
N LYS A 71 4.02 8.22 10.71
CA LYS A 71 2.73 8.80 10.32
C LYS A 71 2.22 8.22 9.00
N TYR A 72 3.10 8.05 8.02
CA TYR A 72 2.73 7.44 6.75
C TYR A 72 2.23 6.00 6.92
N LEU A 73 3.00 5.15 7.61
CA LEU A 73 2.62 3.75 7.81
C LEU A 73 1.35 3.62 8.65
N HIS A 74 1.16 4.51 9.62
CA HIS A 74 -0.10 4.60 10.34
C HIS A 74 -1.29 4.84 9.39
N ASN A 75 -1.18 5.77 8.46
CA ASN A 75 -2.23 6.05 7.48
C ASN A 75 -2.39 4.90 6.47
N VAL A 76 -1.32 4.20 6.08
CA VAL A 76 -1.44 2.97 5.26
C VAL A 76 -2.30 1.92 5.97
N VAL A 77 -2.16 1.76 7.28
CA VAL A 77 -2.94 0.79 8.04
C VAL A 77 -4.40 1.22 8.21
N LEU A 78 -4.66 2.51 8.47
CA LEU A 78 -6.01 3.02 8.75
C LEU A 78 -6.80 3.37 7.48
N GLU A 79 -6.21 4.17 6.59
CA GLU A 79 -6.85 4.74 5.41
C GLU A 79 -6.80 3.76 4.23
N GLU A 80 -5.61 3.25 3.89
CA GLU A 80 -5.47 2.24 2.82
C GLU A 80 -5.94 0.85 3.28
N ARG A 81 -6.17 0.67 4.59
CA ARG A 81 -6.56 -0.62 5.21
C ARG A 81 -5.59 -1.76 4.87
N ASN A 82 -4.31 -1.45 4.66
CA ASN A 82 -3.32 -2.41 4.22
C ASN A 82 -2.23 -2.65 5.28
N LEU A 83 -2.53 -3.53 6.24
CA LEU A 83 -1.56 -3.88 7.29
C LEU A 83 -0.35 -4.62 6.71
N SER A 84 -0.55 -5.53 5.77
CA SER A 84 0.51 -6.34 5.18
C SER A 84 1.59 -5.48 4.54
N LYS A 85 1.19 -4.44 3.78
CA LYS A 85 2.13 -3.47 3.20
C LYS A 85 2.95 -2.77 4.27
N ALA A 86 2.32 -2.31 5.35
CA ALA A 86 3.05 -1.65 6.43
C ALA A 86 4.06 -2.59 7.10
N VAL A 87 3.66 -3.82 7.43
CA VAL A 87 4.54 -4.84 8.00
C VAL A 87 5.70 -5.17 7.06
N ASN A 88 5.42 -5.35 5.77
CA ASN A 88 6.43 -5.66 4.76
C ASN A 88 7.48 -4.55 4.61
N VAL A 89 7.09 -3.29 4.74
CA VAL A 89 8.03 -2.16 4.74
C VAL A 89 8.87 -2.16 6.00
N VAL A 90 8.27 -2.41 7.18
CA VAL A 90 9.01 -2.49 8.44
C VAL A 90 10.03 -3.63 8.44
N LYS A 91 9.65 -4.83 7.99
CA LYS A 91 10.56 -5.97 7.86
C LYS A 91 11.71 -5.68 6.90
N TRP A 92 11.43 -4.94 5.83
CA TRP A 92 12.46 -4.53 4.88
C TRP A 92 13.48 -3.58 5.52
N ILE A 93 13.03 -2.60 6.31
CA ILE A 93 13.93 -1.71 7.05
C ILE A 93 14.77 -2.49 8.07
N ASP A 94 14.15 -3.43 8.80
CA ASP A 94 14.84 -4.31 9.75
C ASP A 94 15.99 -5.08 9.07
N TYR A 95 15.69 -5.69 7.91
CA TYR A 95 16.70 -6.36 7.09
C TYR A 95 17.84 -5.41 6.68
N LEU A 96 17.52 -4.21 6.19
CA LEU A 96 18.54 -3.24 5.76
C LEU A 96 19.46 -2.81 6.91
N ILE A 97 18.90 -2.60 8.10
CA ILE A 97 19.67 -2.23 9.29
C ILE A 97 20.63 -3.36 9.67
N GLY A 98 20.18 -4.63 9.62
CA GLY A 98 21.04 -5.79 9.87
C GLY A 98 22.13 -5.95 8.80
N ASP A 99 21.76 -5.82 7.53
CA ASP A 99 22.68 -5.95 6.38
C ASP A 99 23.79 -4.89 6.42
N GLU A 100 23.49 -3.64 6.80
CA GLU A 100 24.51 -2.59 6.93
C GLU A 100 25.38 -2.75 8.19
N ALA A 101 24.82 -3.28 9.29
CA ALA A 101 25.58 -3.52 10.52
C ALA A 101 26.66 -4.60 10.34
N ASP A 102 26.39 -5.63 9.54
CA ASP A 102 27.36 -6.69 9.25
C ASP A 102 28.50 -6.22 8.32
N ASN A 103 28.29 -5.14 7.56
CA ASN A 103 29.17 -4.70 6.48
C ASN A 103 30.04 -3.47 6.81
N LYS A 104 29.83 -2.75 7.92
CA LYS A 104 30.53 -1.46 8.21
C LYS A 104 30.95 -1.28 9.68
N GLU A 105 32.17 -0.79 9.88
CA GLU A 105 32.74 -0.46 11.22
C GLU A 105 32.08 0.76 11.91
N SER A 106 31.35 1.62 11.17
CA SER A 106 30.81 2.89 11.67
C SER A 106 29.28 2.98 11.66
N PHE A 107 28.56 1.86 11.51
CA PHE A 107 27.09 1.92 11.46
C PHE A 107 26.53 2.46 12.79
N ALA A 108 25.69 3.52 12.73
CA ALA A 108 25.02 4.12 13.88
C ALA A 108 23.89 3.21 14.43
N GLN A 109 24.20 1.92 14.62
CA GLN A 109 23.28 0.81 14.77
C GLN A 109 22.22 1.04 15.83
N ARG A 110 22.65 1.47 17.02
CA ARG A 110 21.74 1.66 18.16
C ARG A 110 20.67 2.71 17.87
N GLU A 111 21.03 3.79 17.19
CA GLU A 111 20.09 4.85 16.84
C GLU A 111 19.09 4.39 15.77
N TRP A 112 19.56 3.60 14.80
CA TRP A 112 18.71 2.96 13.81
C TRP A 112 17.78 1.90 14.41
N GLU A 113 18.26 1.09 15.34
CA GLU A 113 17.45 0.12 16.10
C GLU A 113 16.38 0.83 16.94
N ASN A 114 16.73 1.94 17.61
CA ASN A 114 15.78 2.78 18.33
C ASN A 114 14.70 3.35 17.40
N ALA A 115 15.10 3.87 16.24
CA ALA A 115 14.18 4.35 15.22
C ALA A 115 13.25 3.23 14.72
N LEU A 116 13.78 2.03 14.49
CA LEU A 116 12.99 0.87 14.08
C LEU A 116 11.93 0.48 15.14
N VAL A 117 12.26 0.57 16.43
CA VAL A 117 11.30 0.35 17.53
C VAL A 117 10.16 1.39 17.46
N LEU A 118 10.46 2.67 17.21
CA LEU A 118 9.44 3.71 17.05
C LEU A 118 8.52 3.41 15.86
N ILE A 119 9.10 2.99 14.73
CA ILE A 119 8.36 2.61 13.52
C ILE A 119 7.43 1.41 13.79
N LYS A 120 7.96 0.33 14.40
CA LYS A 120 7.18 -0.87 14.80
C LYS A 120 6.00 -0.47 15.70
N ASN A 121 6.26 0.37 16.70
CA ASN A 121 5.22 0.86 17.62
C ASN A 121 4.14 1.68 16.92
N GLY A 122 4.49 2.50 15.91
CA GLY A 122 3.54 3.24 15.09
C GLY A 122 2.54 2.32 14.37
N VAL A 123 3.06 1.28 13.72
CA VAL A 123 2.23 0.27 13.02
C VAL A 123 1.35 -0.50 14.00
N LEU A 124 1.88 -0.90 15.18
CA LEU A 124 1.11 -1.57 16.22
C LEU A 124 -0.03 -0.71 16.76
N LYS A 125 0.21 0.58 17.00
CA LYS A 125 -0.84 1.53 17.43
C LYS A 125 -1.94 1.64 16.37
N ALA A 126 -1.56 1.75 15.10
CA ALA A 126 -2.52 1.80 13.99
C ALA A 126 -3.35 0.50 13.86
N ALA A 127 -2.69 -0.66 14.00
CA ALA A 127 -3.36 -1.96 13.96
C ALA A 127 -4.40 -2.09 15.10
N ARG A 128 -4.02 -1.71 16.33
CA ARG A 128 -4.93 -1.67 17.49
C ARG A 128 -6.10 -0.72 17.28
N ALA A 129 -5.84 0.50 16.79
CA ALA A 129 -6.91 1.46 16.48
C ALA A 129 -7.89 0.94 15.42
N ARG A 130 -7.42 0.05 14.53
CA ARG A 130 -8.25 -0.64 13.54
C ARG A 130 -8.94 -1.91 14.07
N GLY A 131 -8.65 -2.34 15.30
CA GLY A 131 -9.16 -3.60 15.86
C GLY A 131 -8.50 -4.84 15.28
N LEU A 132 -7.34 -4.70 14.62
CA LEU A 132 -6.51 -5.83 14.20
C LEU A 132 -5.67 -6.22 15.42
N GLY A 133 -5.77 -7.48 15.86
CA GLY A 133 -5.17 -7.98 17.11
C GLY A 133 -3.64 -7.93 17.16
N ARG A 134 -3.01 -9.00 17.63
CA ARG A 134 -1.55 -9.03 17.76
C ARG A 134 -0.89 -9.08 16.38
N VAL A 135 -0.05 -8.09 16.06
CA VAL A 135 0.78 -8.06 14.83
C VAL A 135 2.18 -8.55 15.18
N SER A 136 2.73 -9.42 14.32
CA SER A 136 4.12 -9.90 14.42
C SER A 136 4.98 -9.28 13.32
N PHE A 137 6.23 -8.99 13.65
CA PHE A 137 7.26 -8.55 12.70
C PHE A 137 8.36 -9.59 12.49
N ASP A 138 8.29 -10.72 13.20
CA ASP A 138 9.09 -11.92 12.95
C ASP A 138 8.72 -12.53 11.60
#